data_AF-A0A938NEH6-F1
#
_entry.id   AF-A0A938NEH6-F1
#
_cell.length_a   1.000
_cell.length_b   1.000
_cell.length_c   1.000
_cell.angle_alpha   90.00
_cell.angle_beta   90.00
_cell.angle_gamma   90.00
#
_symmetry.space_group_name_H-M   'P 1'
#
loop_
_entity.id
_entity.type
_entity.pdbx_description
1 polymer ?
#
loop_
_entity_poly.entity_id
_entity_poly.type
_entity_poly.pdbx_seq_one_letter_code
_entity_poly.pdbx_strand_id
1 'polypeptide(L)'
;MAKSPRIIVTGGAGFIGSNLVRSLNAAGERDILLVDHLGSDAKWRNLVGLSTADYLDKAEFRARFRSEGLAGAQVVYHLGACSSTSELDAGYLMDNNTRYTRELCDAALAAGARF
;
A
#
# COMPACT_ATOMS: atom_id res chain seq x y z
N MET A 1 -0.45 20.83 -8.07
CA MET A 1 -0.12 19.63 -7.28
C MET A 1 -0.89 18.45 -7.84
N ALA A 2 -0.23 17.32 -8.11
CA ALA A 2 -0.92 16.12 -8.57
C ALA A 2 -1.87 15.63 -7.47
N LYS A 3 -3.12 15.32 -7.84
CA LYS A 3 -4.14 14.84 -6.89
C LYS A 3 -3.70 13.48 -6.35
N SER A 4 -3.67 13.30 -5.03
CA SER A 4 -3.44 11.97 -4.46
C SER A 4 -4.60 11.04 -4.85
N PRO A 5 -4.32 9.80 -5.23
CA PRO A 5 -5.35 8.83 -5.57
C PRO A 5 -6.27 8.57 -4.37
N ARG A 6 -7.56 8.35 -4.64
CA ARG A 6 -8.58 8.21 -3.59
C ARG A 6 -8.41 6.95 -2.73
N ILE A 7 -7.95 5.86 -3.33
CA ILE A 7 -7.78 4.57 -2.65
C ILE A 7 -6.31 4.20 -2.67
N ILE A 8 -5.75 3.87 -1.51
CA ILE A 8 -4.37 3.36 -1.40
C ILE A 8 -4.45 1.91 -0.93
N VAL A 9 -3.74 1.01 -1.61
CA VAL A 9 -3.63 -0.40 -1.21
C VAL A 9 -2.16 -0.76 -1.08
N THR A 10 -1.67 -0.88 0.16
CA THR A 10 -0.32 -1.41 0.41
C THR A 10 -0.34 -2.93 0.45
N GLY A 11 0.74 -3.60 0.05
CA GLY A 11 0.71 -5.06 -0.13
C GLY A 11 -0.17 -5.48 -1.31
N GLY A 12 -0.39 -4.58 -2.28
CA GLY A 12 -1.34 -4.76 -3.37
C GLY A 12 -0.93 -5.79 -4.42
N ALA A 13 0.35 -6.15 -4.51
CA ALA A 13 0.84 -7.28 -5.30
C ALA A 13 0.87 -8.59 -4.48
N GLY A 14 0.64 -8.51 -3.17
CA GLY A 14 0.46 -9.67 -2.28
C GLY A 14 -0.85 -10.41 -2.52
N PHE A 15 -1.02 -11.53 -1.80
CA PHE A 15 -2.18 -12.41 -1.96
C PHE A 15 -3.52 -11.71 -1.67
N ILE A 16 -3.66 -11.11 -0.49
CA ILE A 16 -4.90 -10.45 -0.07
C ILE A 16 -5.08 -9.13 -0.82
N GLY A 17 -4.03 -8.33 -0.95
CA GLY A 17 -4.09 -7.02 -1.60
C GLY A 17 -4.51 -7.10 -3.07
N SER A 18 -3.99 -8.06 -3.84
CA SER A 18 -4.37 -8.20 -5.25
C SER A 18 -5.82 -8.63 -5.44
N ASN A 19 -6.36 -9.48 -4.56
CA ASN A 19 -7.77 -9.86 -4.58
C ASN A 19 -8.67 -8.68 -4.19
N LEU A 20 -8.27 -7.87 -3.21
CA LEU A 20 -8.97 -6.64 -2.87
C LEU A 20 -9.03 -5.67 -4.06
N VAL A 21 -7.90 -5.43 -4.73
CA VAL A 21 -7.86 -4.56 -5.92
C VAL A 21 -8.74 -5.12 -7.04
N ARG A 22 -8.75 -6.44 -7.24
CA ARG A 22 -9.66 -7.09 -8.20
C ARG A 22 -11.13 -6.84 -7.86
N SER A 23 -11.52 -6.97 -6.58
CA SER A 23 -12.87 -6.66 -6.13
C SER A 23 -13.23 -5.19 -6.30
N LEU A 24 -12.31 -4.27 -6.01
CA LEU A 24 -12.48 -2.83 -6.24
C LEU A 24 -12.67 -2.53 -7.74
N ASN A 25 -11.86 -3.13 -8.61
CA ASN A 25 -12.01 -3.00 -10.06
C ASN A 25 -13.35 -3.53 -10.56
N ALA A 26 -13.83 -4.66 -10.02
CA ALA A 26 -15.15 -5.20 -10.33
C ALA A 26 -16.29 -4.27 -9.88
N ALA A 27 -16.08 -3.50 -8.81
CA ALA A 27 -16.98 -2.44 -8.37
C ALA A 27 -16.83 -1.11 -9.16
N GLY A 28 -15.91 -1.06 -10.14
CA GLY A 28 -15.69 0.10 -11.01
C GLY A 28 -14.60 1.06 -10.55
N GLU A 29 -13.98 0.81 -9.39
CA GLU A 29 -12.91 1.66 -8.86
C GLU A 29 -11.59 1.45 -9.61
N ARG A 30 -10.98 2.55 -10.03
CA ARG A 30 -9.71 2.58 -10.79
C ARG A 30 -8.72 3.63 -10.26
N ASP A 31 -9.19 4.57 -9.45
CA ASP A 31 -8.40 5.62 -8.79
C ASP A 31 -7.67 5.03 -7.55
N ILE A 32 -6.85 4.01 -7.83
CA ILE A 32 -6.17 3.18 -6.85
C ILE A 32 -4.66 3.36 -7.02
N LEU A 33 -3.97 3.76 -5.94
CA LEU A 33 -2.53 3.63 -5.82
C LEU A 33 -2.19 2.29 -5.21
N LEU A 34 -1.48 1.49 -6.00
CA LEU A 34 -0.94 0.22 -5.54
C LEU A 34 0.45 0.45 -4.95
N VAL A 35 0.66 0.00 -3.72
CA VAL A 35 1.97 0.09 -3.05
C VAL A 35 2.44 -1.31 -2.72
N ASP A 36 3.62 -1.70 -3.22
CA ASP A 36 4.23 -2.98 -2.86
C ASP A 36 5.75 -2.93 -3.06
N HIS A 37 6.42 -4.03 -2.76
CA HIS A 37 7.80 -4.28 -3.18
C HIS A 37 7.80 -5.50 -4.11
N LEU A 38 7.91 -5.26 -5.41
CA LEU A 38 7.86 -6.33 -6.42
C LEU A 38 9.13 -7.21 -6.43
N GLY A 39 10.28 -6.65 -6.06
CA GLY A 39 11.55 -7.38 -6.00
C GLY A 39 11.82 -8.21 -7.27
N SER A 40 12.37 -9.41 -7.09
CA SER A 40 12.62 -10.40 -8.16
C SER A 40 11.59 -11.54 -8.19
N ASP A 41 10.52 -11.45 -7.39
CA ASP A 41 9.55 -12.51 -7.22
C ASP A 41 8.48 -12.51 -8.32
N ALA A 42 7.77 -13.64 -8.46
CA ALA A 42 6.64 -13.76 -9.37
C ALA A 42 5.38 -12.96 -8.95
N LYS A 43 5.43 -12.15 -7.89
CA LYS A 43 4.29 -11.38 -7.36
C LYS A 43 3.71 -10.41 -8.38
N TRP A 44 4.52 -9.91 -9.31
CA TRP A 44 4.06 -9.05 -10.40
C TRP A 44 2.91 -9.68 -11.21
N ARG A 45 2.83 -11.02 -11.27
CA ARG A 45 1.76 -11.74 -11.97
C ARG A 45 0.38 -11.47 -11.36
N ASN A 46 0.32 -11.18 -10.06
CA ASN A 46 -0.94 -10.84 -9.39
C ASN A 46 -1.51 -9.50 -9.87
N LEU A 47 -0.69 -8.65 -10.49
CA LEU A 47 -1.09 -7.37 -11.06
C LEU A 47 -1.67 -7.48 -12.47
N VAL A 48 -1.50 -8.63 -13.13
CA VAL A 48 -1.98 -8.83 -14.50
C VAL A 48 -3.51 -8.75 -14.53
N GLY A 49 -4.02 -7.82 -15.35
CA GLY A 49 -5.46 -7.56 -15.51
C GLY A 49 -6.06 -6.66 -14.45
N LEU A 50 -5.27 -6.13 -13.51
CA LEU A 50 -5.73 -5.08 -12.59
C LEU A 50 -5.67 -3.70 -13.27
N SER A 51 -6.59 -2.82 -12.88
CA SER A 51 -6.65 -1.43 -13.34
C SER A 51 -6.42 -0.50 -12.15
N THR A 52 -5.26 0.14 -12.12
CA THR A 52 -4.82 1.05 -11.06
C THR A 52 -4.37 2.36 -11.67
N ALA A 53 -4.49 3.46 -10.92
CA ALA A 53 -4.05 4.77 -11.38
C ALA A 53 -2.52 4.84 -11.41
N ASP A 54 -1.85 4.24 -10.42
CA ASP A 54 -0.40 4.25 -10.32
C ASP A 54 0.11 3.10 -9.44
N TYR A 55 1.42 2.88 -9.49
CA TYR A 55 2.17 1.97 -8.63
C TYR A 55 3.36 2.71 -7.99
N LEU A 56 3.60 2.48 -6.69
CA LEU A 56 4.81 2.96 -6.00
C LEU A 56 5.48 1.83 -5.21
N ASP A 57 6.81 1.85 -5.17
CA ASP A 57 7.54 0.99 -4.24
C ASP A 57 7.25 1.42 -2.78
N LYS A 58 7.18 0.46 -1.86
CA LYS A 58 6.90 0.71 -0.44
C LYS A 58 7.83 1.73 0.21
N ALA A 59 9.10 1.79 -0.20
CA ALA A 59 10.09 2.71 0.37
C ALA A 59 9.87 4.14 -0.15
N GLU A 60 9.58 4.27 -1.44
CA GLU A 60 9.23 5.56 -2.06
C GLU A 60 7.93 6.11 -1.48
N PHE A 61 6.90 5.27 -1.36
CA PHE A 61 5.63 5.66 -0.73
C PHE A 61 5.84 6.11 0.71
N ARG A 62 6.67 5.39 1.49
CA ARG A 62 6.99 5.77 2.87
C ARG A 62 7.69 7.12 2.96
N ALA A 63 8.65 7.39 2.08
CA ALA A 63 9.31 8.69 2.01
C ALA A 63 8.30 9.80 1.68
N ARG A 64 7.45 9.57 0.66
CA ARG A 64 6.48 10.54 0.17
C ARG A 64 5.44 10.91 1.21
N PHE A 65 4.80 9.95 1.87
CA PHE A 65 3.77 10.30 2.86
C PHE A 65 4.35 10.95 4.11
N ARG A 66 5.62 10.69 4.45
CA ARG A 66 6.31 11.37 5.55
C ARG A 66 6.59 12.84 5.24
N SER A 67 6.85 13.18 3.98
CA SER A 67 7.13 14.57 3.57
C SER A 67 5.88 15.35 3.19
N GLU A 68 4.93 14.71 2.52
CA GLU A 68 3.77 15.38 1.88
C GLU A 68 2.43 15.04 2.55
N GLY A 69 2.40 14.03 3.44
CA GLY A 69 1.15 13.47 3.96
C GLY A 69 0.38 12.68 2.90
N LEU A 70 -0.91 12.46 3.16
CA LEU A 70 -1.82 11.71 2.29
C LEU A 70 -3.01 12.56 1.82
N ALA A 71 -2.79 13.85 1.58
CA ALA A 71 -3.85 14.79 1.23
C ALA A 71 -4.64 14.32 -0.01
N GLY A 72 -5.95 14.07 0.14
CA GLY A 72 -6.83 13.60 -0.92
C GLY A 72 -7.14 12.09 -0.90
N ALA A 73 -6.42 11.31 -0.09
CA ALA A 73 -6.78 9.91 0.14
C ALA A 73 -8.11 9.81 0.93
N GLN A 74 -8.99 8.90 0.52
CA GLN A 74 -10.25 8.61 1.21
C GLN A 74 -10.14 7.35 2.09
N VAL A 75 -9.38 6.37 1.62
CA VAL A 75 -9.17 5.11 2.34
C VAL A 75 -7.79 4.53 2.04
N VAL A 76 -7.17 3.98 3.08
CA VAL A 76 -5.91 3.24 3.03
C VAL A 76 -6.17 1.81 3.47
N TYR A 77 -6.09 0.86 2.55
CA TYR A 77 -6.07 -0.56 2.87
C TYR A 77 -4.63 -1.00 3.13
N HIS A 78 -4.25 -1.06 4.41
CA HIS A 78 -2.90 -1.43 4.80
C HIS A 78 -2.73 -2.96 4.94
N LEU A 79 -2.34 -3.62 3.85
CA LEU A 79 -2.09 -5.07 3.81
C LEU A 79 -0.60 -5.42 3.58
N GLY A 80 0.29 -4.42 3.55
CA GLY A 80 1.71 -4.61 3.32
C GLY A 80 2.45 -4.92 4.62
N ALA A 81 3.09 -6.08 4.70
CA ALA A 81 3.92 -6.49 5.83
C ALA A 81 4.96 -7.55 5.39
N CYS A 82 5.96 -7.80 6.22
CA CYS A 82 6.68 -9.06 6.19
C CYS A 82 5.81 -10.12 6.85
N SER A 83 5.32 -11.08 6.07
CA SER A 83 4.49 -12.19 6.53
C SER A 83 5.26 -13.51 6.71
N SER A 84 6.59 -13.48 6.51
CA SER A 84 7.43 -14.65 6.73
C SER A 84 7.52 -14.95 8.22
N THR A 85 7.03 -16.13 8.64
CA THR A 85 7.16 -16.61 10.03
C THR A 85 8.57 -17.10 10.36
N SER A 86 9.44 -17.21 9.37
CA SER A 86 10.84 -17.60 9.51
C SER A 86 11.81 -16.42 9.40
N GLU A 87 11.30 -15.18 9.35
CA GLU A 87 12.14 -13.98 9.44
C GLU A 87 12.74 -13.86 10.84
N LEU A 88 14.05 -13.64 10.91
CA LEU A 88 14.82 -13.57 12.16
C LEU A 88 15.30 -12.15 12.49
N ASP A 89 15.29 -11.23 11.52
CA ASP A 89 15.65 -9.84 11.75
C ASP A 89 14.50 -9.11 12.48
N ALA A 90 14.57 -9.11 13.81
CA ALA A 90 13.62 -8.41 14.66
C ALA A 90 13.62 -6.89 14.45
N GLY A 91 14.76 -6.29 14.08
CA GLY A 91 14.86 -4.86 13.78
C GLY A 91 14.05 -4.50 12.54
N TYR A 92 14.20 -5.30 11.48
CA TYR A 92 13.41 -5.20 10.26
C TYR A 92 11.92 -5.43 10.53
N LEU A 93 11.54 -6.46 11.29
CA LEU A 93 10.14 -6.72 11.62
C LEU A 93 9.51 -5.54 12.38
N MET A 94 10.21 -4.97 13.36
CA MET A 94 9.73 -3.81 14.11
C MET A 94 9.58 -2.57 13.23
N ASP A 95 10.51 -2.33 12.30
CA ASP A 95 10.41 -1.18 11.40
C ASP A 95 9.33 -1.37 10.32
N ASN A 96 9.34 -2.50 9.61
CA ASN A 96 8.49 -2.76 8.46
C ASN A 96 7.04 -3.06 8.85
N ASN A 97 6.79 -3.75 9.98
CA ASN A 97 5.44 -4.14 10.37
C ASN A 97 4.85 -3.21 11.43
N THR A 98 5.60 -2.82 12.46
CA THR A 98 5.05 -2.01 13.55
C THR A 98 5.20 -0.53 13.29
N ARG A 99 6.40 -0.04 13.01
CA ARG A 99 6.66 1.40 12.85
C ARG A 99 6.00 1.93 11.57
N TYR A 100 6.13 1.21 10.46
CA TYR A 100 5.46 1.56 9.19
C TYR A 100 3.94 1.71 9.39
N THR A 101 3.29 0.72 10.02
CA THR A 101 1.84 0.75 10.29
C THR A 101 1.44 1.98 11.09
N ARG A 102 2.18 2.30 12.17
CA ARG A 102 1.90 3.46 13.00
C ARG A 102 2.02 4.77 12.22
N GLU A 103 3.13 4.95 11.52
CA GLU A 103 3.37 6.15 10.71
C GLU A 103 2.29 6.34 9.64
N LEU A 104 1.89 5.26 8.97
CA LEU A 104 0.87 5.32 7.91
C LEU A 104 -0.53 5.58 8.48
N CYS A 105 -0.86 4.97 9.62
CA CYS A 105 -2.12 5.21 10.33
C CYS A 105 -2.21 6.69 10.78
N ASP A 106 -1.15 7.21 11.41
CA ASP A 106 -1.08 8.61 11.83
C ASP A 106 -1.26 9.56 10.62
N ALA A 107 -0.61 9.26 9.50
CA ALA A 107 -0.74 10.03 8.26
C ALA A 107 -2.15 9.95 7.65
N ALA A 108 -2.80 8.78 7.70
CA ALA A 108 -4.17 8.60 7.21
C ALA A 108 -5.16 9.39 8.06
N LEU A 109 -5.06 9.30 9.39
CA LEU A 109 -5.90 10.05 10.33
C LEU A 109 -5.73 11.56 10.16
N ALA A 110 -4.48 12.04 10.02
CA ALA A 110 -4.21 13.45 9.77
C ALA A 110 -4.81 13.97 8.44
N ALA A 111 -4.93 13.09 7.44
CA ALA A 111 -5.57 13.41 6.16
C ALA A 111 -7.10 13.23 6.17
N GLY A 112 -7.69 12.74 7.25
CA GLY A 112 -9.12 12.40 7.32
C GLY A 112 -9.49 11.15 6.52
N ALA A 113 -8.51 10.32 6.16
CA ALA A 113 -8.71 9.07 5.45
C ALA A 113 -9.10 7.95 6.42
N ARG A 114 -9.90 7.00 5.93
CA ARG A 114 -10.13 5.73 6.64
C ARG A 114 -8.87 4.87 6.58
N PHE A 115 -8.59 4.15 7.66
CA PHE A 115 -7.51 3.17 7.76
C PHE A 115 -8.08 1.82 8.19
#